data_AF-A0A9P1N2V4-F1
#
_entry.id   AF-A0A9P1N2V4-F1
#
_cell.length_a   1.000
_cell.length_b   1.000
_cell.length_c   1.000
_cell.angle_alpha   90.00
_cell.angle_beta   90.00
_cell.angle_gamma   90.00
#
_symmetry.space_group_name_H-M   'P 1'
#
loop_
_entity.id
_entity.type
_entity.pdbx_description
1 polymer ?
#
loop_
_entity_poly.entity_id
_entity_poly.type
_entity_poly.pdbx_seq_one_letter_code
_entity_poly.pdbx_strand_id
1 'polypeptide(L)'
;MTEAGELSQLWFREFYLEMTMGKRIQFPIEMSMPWILTDFILSSNEPSLIESALFQLDLYNDAAQYSLFNFNKQFLYDEVEAEVNLCFDQFVYKLSEMVFTHYKQLASCMLLDKRFKSEILRAGTMIRSPSAARFESLLQQRHLQLLGRSVDLNRVVSQRINMALLKALDSAIGKFESEPLSSIIELDLLIEANRLCHHLLKNVLHSVADFDDLLQEANHAVNSPHGRITLHVFWELNYDFVPNFVYNGSTHRFVRARQVFRKTPARDKPPNVGQVYYWGSRSLQAAFMNICNAYTQCIATQHLRALTKLLHYQGIAVIVEELLKLANRTLNEKIRRHVKNVLNVMPKVCKLPRTEYGSNAVLQYYCHHLDAIGKYPELKTEFCQDLRELGNMIVFCQQLEVALAQEETSDLFLAAAYTGNVPQPPSRNAQEQIQQLAKLEEKYSRIHLTNIIDKISSDEAQVTIGREAELMTKERLCCGLNAFEHFLIRIRQMLAADEIWTGGYPTNGVFWVDECVEWYRVFSALQFFICQPARDDNDVLVE
;
A
#
# COMPACT_ATOMS: atom_id res chain seq x y z
N MET A 1 37.02 -5.63 -47.98
CA MET A 1 36.67 -6.11 -46.62
C MET A 1 35.26 -6.71 -46.58
N THR A 2 34.29 -6.18 -47.33
CA THR A 2 32.90 -6.67 -47.40
C THR A 2 32.77 -8.16 -47.74
N GLU A 3 33.53 -8.68 -48.71
CA GLU A 3 33.47 -10.11 -49.07
C GLU A 3 33.92 -11.08 -47.95
N ALA A 4 34.75 -10.63 -47.01
CA ALA A 4 35.29 -11.48 -45.94
C ALA A 4 34.34 -11.59 -44.72
N GLY A 5 33.34 -10.71 -44.62
CA GLY A 5 32.33 -10.70 -43.56
C GLY A 5 30.92 -11.02 -44.07
N GLU A 6 30.82 -11.60 -45.26
CA GLU A 6 29.56 -11.78 -45.96
C GLU A 6 28.75 -12.97 -45.40
N LEU A 7 27.61 -12.66 -44.74
CA LEU A 7 26.76 -13.65 -44.06
C LEU A 7 25.29 -13.66 -44.55
N SER A 8 24.96 -12.96 -45.65
CA SER A 8 23.58 -12.88 -46.18
C SER A 8 22.94 -14.22 -46.52
N GLN A 9 23.78 -15.20 -46.89
CA GLN A 9 23.34 -16.54 -47.33
C GLN A 9 22.65 -17.34 -46.22
N LEU A 10 22.76 -16.91 -44.95
CA LEU A 10 22.07 -17.55 -43.84
C LEU A 10 20.55 -17.40 -43.89
N TRP A 11 20.03 -16.36 -44.55
CA TRP A 11 18.59 -16.17 -44.69
C TRP A 11 18.00 -16.87 -45.92
N PHE A 12 18.72 -16.86 -47.04
CA PHE A 12 18.22 -17.38 -48.32
C PHE A 12 18.02 -18.90 -48.31
N ARG A 13 16.89 -19.34 -48.87
CA ARG A 13 16.47 -20.75 -48.82
C ARG A 13 15.67 -21.21 -50.05
N GLU A 14 15.84 -20.54 -51.18
CA GLU A 14 15.17 -20.85 -52.46
C GLU A 14 15.36 -22.29 -52.91
N PHE A 15 16.58 -22.84 -52.75
CA PHE A 15 16.86 -24.25 -53.06
C PHE A 15 15.93 -25.19 -52.29
N TYR A 16 15.75 -24.95 -50.98
CA TYR A 16 14.89 -25.77 -50.14
C TYR A 16 13.40 -25.53 -50.43
N LEU A 17 13.01 -24.32 -50.82
CA LEU A 17 11.63 -24.01 -51.25
C LEU A 17 11.27 -24.80 -52.52
N GLU A 18 12.16 -24.85 -53.51
CA GLU A 18 11.98 -25.63 -54.74
C GLU A 18 11.82 -27.13 -54.42
N MET A 19 12.61 -27.66 -53.47
CA MET A 19 12.48 -29.05 -53.03
C MET A 19 11.13 -29.37 -52.36
N THR A 20 10.36 -28.37 -51.92
CA THR A 20 9.00 -28.59 -51.40
C THR A 20 7.96 -28.85 -52.48
N MET A 21 8.32 -28.71 -53.77
CA MET A 21 7.44 -28.91 -54.93
C MET A 21 6.14 -28.10 -54.81
N GLY A 22 6.26 -26.82 -54.44
CA GLY A 22 5.14 -25.88 -54.31
C GLY A 22 4.26 -26.08 -53.06
N LYS A 23 4.61 -27.00 -52.15
CA LYS A 23 3.87 -27.21 -50.88
C LYS A 23 4.07 -26.07 -49.88
N ARG A 24 5.19 -25.34 -49.97
CA ARG A 24 5.50 -24.19 -49.12
C ARG A 24 5.84 -23.00 -50.01
N ILE A 25 5.19 -21.87 -49.75
CA ILE A 25 5.50 -20.59 -50.40
C ILE A 25 6.67 -19.92 -49.67
N GLN A 26 6.78 -20.09 -48.34
CA GLN A 26 7.90 -19.68 -47.52
C GLN A 26 7.99 -20.57 -46.26
N PHE A 27 9.15 -20.61 -45.59
CA PHE A 27 9.33 -21.27 -44.30
C PHE A 27 8.99 -20.33 -43.12
N PRO A 28 8.51 -20.87 -41.98
CA PRO A 28 8.26 -20.06 -40.79
C PRO A 28 9.56 -19.54 -40.16
N ILE A 29 9.45 -18.52 -39.31
CA ILE A 29 10.61 -17.87 -38.67
C ILE A 29 11.42 -18.82 -37.79
N GLU A 30 10.80 -19.87 -37.23
CA GLU A 30 11.53 -20.89 -36.45
C GLU A 30 12.52 -21.72 -37.29
N MET A 31 12.45 -21.60 -38.62
CA MET A 31 13.38 -22.20 -39.58
C MET A 31 14.30 -21.16 -40.24
N SER A 32 14.29 -19.91 -39.76
CA SER A 32 15.13 -18.83 -40.28
C SER A 32 16.37 -18.66 -39.42
N MET A 33 17.57 -18.79 -40.00
CA MET A 33 18.82 -18.75 -39.22
C MET A 33 18.99 -17.44 -38.44
N PRO A 34 18.76 -16.23 -39.00
CA PRO A 34 18.84 -15.00 -38.22
C PRO A 34 17.93 -14.99 -36.99
N TRP A 35 16.70 -15.48 -37.14
CA TRP A 35 15.76 -15.56 -36.02
C TRP A 35 16.11 -16.66 -35.03
N ILE A 36 16.50 -17.85 -35.48
CA ILE A 36 16.91 -18.96 -34.61
C ILE A 36 18.06 -18.52 -33.68
N LEU A 37 19.06 -17.82 -34.22
CA LEU A 37 20.20 -17.32 -33.45
C LEU A 37 19.79 -16.23 -32.46
N THR A 38 18.95 -15.28 -32.90
CA THR A 38 18.43 -14.20 -32.06
C THR A 38 17.56 -14.76 -30.93
N ASP A 39 16.64 -15.66 -31.26
CA ASP A 39 15.68 -16.24 -30.33
C ASP A 39 16.36 -17.17 -29.32
N PHE A 40 17.41 -17.87 -29.73
CA PHE A 40 18.25 -18.65 -28.83
C PHE A 40 18.85 -17.75 -27.74
N ILE A 41 19.38 -16.57 -28.09
CA ILE A 41 19.93 -15.63 -27.10
C ILE A 41 18.83 -15.18 -26.12
N LEU A 42 17.67 -14.78 -26.64
CA LEU A 42 16.53 -14.30 -25.84
C LEU A 42 15.89 -15.38 -24.95
N SER A 43 15.97 -16.63 -25.37
CA SER A 43 15.38 -17.77 -24.65
C SER A 43 16.41 -18.50 -23.78
N SER A 44 17.70 -18.19 -23.93
CA SER A 44 18.77 -18.78 -23.12
C SER A 44 18.81 -18.17 -21.72
N ASN A 45 19.27 -18.96 -20.75
CA ASN A 45 19.55 -18.46 -19.40
C ASN A 45 20.98 -17.89 -19.26
N GLU A 46 21.63 -17.56 -20.37
CA GLU A 46 23.05 -17.18 -20.41
C GLU A 46 23.20 -15.66 -20.60
N PRO A 47 23.43 -14.89 -19.51
CA PRO A 47 23.40 -13.42 -19.57
C PRO A 47 24.56 -12.82 -20.37
N SER A 48 25.61 -13.60 -20.64
CA SER A 48 26.77 -13.15 -21.41
C SER A 48 26.46 -12.96 -22.90
N LEU A 49 25.42 -13.63 -23.41
CA LEU A 49 25.05 -13.57 -24.83
C LEU A 49 24.14 -12.37 -25.17
N ILE A 50 23.54 -11.71 -24.19
CA ILE A 50 22.52 -10.68 -24.47
C ILE A 50 23.06 -9.50 -25.29
N GLU A 51 24.35 -9.16 -25.08
CA GLU A 51 25.02 -8.07 -25.81
C GLU A 51 25.22 -8.41 -27.30
N SER A 52 25.21 -9.70 -27.66
CA SER A 52 25.40 -10.13 -29.05
C SER A 52 24.10 -10.27 -29.84
N ALA A 53 22.93 -10.03 -29.21
CA ALA A 53 21.64 -10.21 -29.85
C ALA A 53 21.44 -9.29 -31.08
N LEU A 54 21.92 -8.04 -31.01
CA LEU A 54 21.81 -7.10 -32.13
C LEU A 54 22.67 -7.51 -33.33
N PHE A 55 23.81 -8.17 -33.12
CA PHE A 55 24.61 -8.70 -34.23
C PHE A 55 23.88 -9.81 -34.99
N GLN A 56 23.02 -10.58 -34.31
CA GLN A 56 22.21 -11.60 -34.99
C GLN A 56 21.09 -10.99 -35.82
N LEU A 57 20.49 -9.89 -35.34
CA LEU A 57 19.50 -9.13 -36.11
C LEU A 57 20.11 -8.41 -37.32
N ASP A 58 21.39 -8.04 -37.26
CA ASP A 58 22.09 -7.38 -38.36
C ASP A 58 22.24 -8.28 -39.60
N LEU A 59 22.14 -9.61 -39.46
CA LEU A 59 22.11 -10.55 -40.59
C LEU A 59 20.97 -10.27 -41.58
N TYR A 60 19.89 -9.63 -41.13
CA TYR A 60 18.83 -9.18 -42.03
C TYR A 60 19.24 -8.00 -42.91
N ASN A 61 20.14 -7.13 -42.45
CA ASN A 61 20.70 -6.06 -43.27
C ASN A 61 21.54 -6.66 -44.42
N ASP A 62 22.35 -7.67 -44.13
CA ASP A 62 23.12 -8.39 -45.15
C ASP A 62 22.20 -9.04 -46.18
N ALA A 63 21.17 -9.77 -45.74
CA ALA A 63 20.18 -10.40 -46.61
C ALA A 63 19.43 -9.39 -47.49
N ALA A 64 19.02 -8.25 -46.92
CA ALA A 64 18.33 -7.20 -47.65
C ALA A 64 19.22 -6.51 -48.68
N GLN A 65 20.45 -6.17 -48.30
CA GLN A 65 21.43 -5.57 -49.21
C GLN A 65 21.74 -6.53 -50.37
N TYR A 66 21.96 -7.82 -50.08
CA TYR A 66 22.22 -8.81 -51.11
C TYR A 66 21.02 -9.01 -52.06
N SER A 67 19.80 -9.00 -51.52
CA SER A 67 18.57 -9.08 -52.32
C SER A 67 18.45 -7.92 -53.32
N LEU A 68 18.77 -6.70 -52.87
CA LEU A 68 18.65 -5.49 -53.67
C LEU A 68 19.78 -5.31 -54.69
N PHE A 69 21.03 -5.55 -54.31
CA PHE A 69 22.20 -5.18 -55.12
C PHE A 69 22.84 -6.35 -55.86
N ASN A 70 22.70 -7.59 -55.37
CA ASN A 70 23.28 -8.77 -56.01
C ASN A 70 22.21 -9.55 -56.79
N PHE A 71 21.13 -9.96 -56.12
CA PHE A 71 20.03 -10.66 -56.79
C PHE A 71 19.16 -9.74 -57.63
N ASN A 72 19.06 -8.46 -57.27
CA ASN A 72 18.19 -7.47 -57.92
C ASN A 72 16.73 -7.97 -58.00
N LYS A 73 16.21 -8.54 -56.90
CA LYS A 73 14.84 -9.07 -56.82
C LYS A 73 14.06 -8.39 -55.70
N GLN A 74 12.95 -7.75 -56.08
CA GLN A 74 12.08 -7.05 -55.15
C GLN A 74 11.39 -8.01 -54.16
N PHE A 75 10.82 -9.12 -54.66
CA PHE A 75 10.08 -10.06 -53.81
C PHE A 75 10.95 -10.65 -52.66
N LEU A 76 12.26 -10.85 -52.90
CA LEU A 76 13.18 -11.31 -51.84
C LEU A 76 13.33 -10.25 -50.75
N TYR A 77 13.45 -8.97 -51.12
CA TYR A 77 13.48 -7.88 -50.16
C TYR A 77 12.15 -7.76 -49.40
N ASP A 78 11.01 -7.86 -50.10
CA ASP A 78 9.68 -7.79 -49.48
C ASP A 78 9.50 -8.89 -48.42
N GLU A 79 10.02 -10.10 -48.68
CA GLU A 79 10.01 -11.21 -47.73
C GLU A 79 10.96 -11.00 -46.55
N VAL A 80 12.19 -10.49 -46.78
CA VAL A 80 13.11 -10.11 -45.69
C VAL A 80 12.47 -9.04 -44.80
N GLU A 81 11.87 -8.02 -45.39
CA GLU A 81 11.21 -6.93 -44.69
C GLU A 81 10.03 -7.43 -43.83
N ALA A 82 9.18 -8.29 -44.40
CA ALA A 82 8.07 -8.89 -43.68
C ALA A 82 8.54 -9.74 -42.49
N GLU A 83 9.61 -10.51 -42.67
CA GLU A 83 10.19 -11.33 -41.60
C GLU A 83 10.78 -10.46 -40.48
N VAL A 84 11.54 -9.41 -40.83
CA VAL A 84 12.11 -8.46 -39.86
C VAL A 84 11.02 -7.79 -39.03
N ASN A 85 9.93 -7.34 -39.64
CA ASN A 85 8.85 -6.68 -38.90
C ASN A 85 8.29 -7.60 -37.81
N LEU A 86 8.01 -8.87 -38.13
CA LEU A 86 7.52 -9.85 -37.16
C LEU A 86 8.57 -10.19 -36.09
N CYS A 87 9.81 -10.46 -36.50
CA CYS A 87 10.90 -10.84 -35.59
C CYS A 87 11.27 -9.68 -34.66
N PHE A 88 11.28 -8.44 -35.14
CA PHE A 88 11.59 -7.28 -34.32
C PHE A 88 10.51 -7.02 -33.26
N ASP A 89 9.23 -7.18 -33.60
CA ASP A 89 8.14 -7.10 -32.61
C ASP A 89 8.29 -8.15 -31.50
N GLN A 90 8.64 -9.39 -31.86
CA GLN A 90 8.91 -10.46 -30.90
C GLN A 90 10.18 -10.21 -30.08
N PHE A 91 11.24 -9.71 -30.71
CA PHE A 91 12.49 -9.33 -30.05
C PHE A 91 12.22 -8.31 -28.94
N VAL A 92 11.53 -7.22 -29.28
CA VAL A 92 11.19 -6.16 -28.33
C VAL A 92 10.30 -6.70 -27.22
N TYR A 93 9.32 -7.56 -27.52
CA TYR A 93 8.47 -8.21 -26.51
C TYR A 93 9.29 -9.02 -25.51
N LYS A 94 10.09 -9.99 -25.99
CA LYS A 94 10.88 -10.89 -25.14
C LYS A 94 11.95 -10.12 -24.35
N LEU A 95 12.65 -9.18 -25.00
CA LEU A 95 13.64 -8.34 -24.34
C LEU A 95 13.01 -7.52 -23.20
N SER A 96 11.85 -6.90 -23.44
CA SER A 96 11.17 -6.11 -22.41
C SER A 96 10.74 -6.96 -21.21
N GLU A 97 10.27 -8.18 -21.46
CA GLU A 97 9.90 -9.14 -20.40
C GLU A 97 11.13 -9.55 -19.57
N MET A 98 12.26 -9.84 -20.21
CA MET A 98 13.53 -10.16 -19.53
C MET A 98 14.03 -9.00 -18.68
N VAL A 99 14.05 -7.78 -19.25
CA VAL A 99 14.48 -6.56 -18.56
C VAL A 99 13.60 -6.30 -17.33
N PHE A 100 12.27 -6.30 -17.50
CA PHE A 100 11.34 -6.09 -16.39
C PHE A 100 11.53 -7.15 -15.30
N THR A 101 11.60 -8.43 -15.69
CA THR A 101 11.79 -9.54 -14.75
C THR A 101 13.09 -9.39 -13.96
N HIS A 102 14.19 -9.06 -14.62
CA HIS A 102 15.50 -8.89 -13.99
C HIS A 102 15.47 -7.77 -12.95
N TYR A 103 15.04 -6.56 -13.33
CA TYR A 103 15.02 -5.41 -12.42
C TYR A 103 14.01 -5.57 -11.28
N LYS A 104 12.88 -6.25 -11.53
CA LYS A 104 11.89 -6.55 -10.50
C LYS A 104 12.42 -7.54 -9.47
N GLN A 105 13.08 -8.62 -9.92
CA GLN A 105 13.75 -9.57 -9.02
C GLN A 105 14.89 -8.91 -8.24
N LEU A 106 15.64 -8.01 -8.88
CA LEU A 106 16.72 -7.26 -8.25
C LEU A 106 16.19 -6.35 -7.14
N ALA A 107 15.14 -5.56 -7.43
CA ALA A 107 14.48 -4.69 -6.46
C ALA A 107 13.97 -5.49 -5.24
N SER A 108 13.21 -6.57 -5.49
CA SER A 108 12.72 -7.43 -4.40
C SER A 108 13.85 -8.10 -3.61
N CYS A 109 14.96 -8.49 -4.26
CA CYS A 109 16.15 -9.01 -3.57
C CYS A 109 16.86 -7.95 -2.71
N MET A 110 16.89 -6.69 -3.14
CA MET A 110 17.50 -5.58 -2.39
C MET A 110 16.70 -5.21 -1.14
N LEU A 111 15.37 -5.30 -1.21
CA LEU A 111 14.47 -5.03 -0.09
C LEU A 111 14.36 -6.18 0.91
N LEU A 112 14.74 -7.39 0.51
CA LEU A 112 14.65 -8.55 1.38
C LEU A 112 15.66 -8.43 2.53
N ASP A 113 15.18 -8.63 3.75
CA ASP A 113 16.02 -8.55 4.95
C ASP A 113 17.21 -9.53 4.88
N LYS A 114 18.41 -8.99 5.11
CA LYS A 114 19.66 -9.74 4.99
C LYS A 114 19.76 -10.82 6.07
N ARG A 115 19.24 -10.55 7.28
CA ARG A 115 19.24 -11.53 8.37
C ARG A 115 18.31 -12.69 8.05
N PHE A 116 17.09 -12.41 7.60
CA PHE A 116 16.14 -13.41 7.11
C PHE A 116 16.76 -14.29 6.02
N LYS A 117 17.42 -13.70 5.02
CA LYS A 117 18.11 -14.45 3.96
C LYS A 117 19.20 -15.38 4.51
N SER A 118 19.96 -14.92 5.51
CA SER A 118 21.00 -15.72 6.16
C SER A 118 20.45 -16.91 6.97
N GLU A 119 19.32 -16.73 7.65
CA GLU A 119 18.68 -17.80 8.43
C GLU A 119 18.04 -18.85 7.51
N ILE A 120 17.42 -18.44 6.41
CA ILE A 120 16.88 -19.38 5.41
C ILE A 120 17.99 -20.23 4.78
N LEU A 121 19.16 -19.61 4.51
CA LEU A 121 20.32 -20.33 4.01
C LEU A 121 20.82 -21.37 5.03
N ARG A 122 20.83 -21.03 6.33
CA ARG A 122 21.16 -21.99 7.41
C ARG A 122 20.15 -23.13 7.49
N ALA A 123 18.88 -22.87 7.21
CA ALA A 123 17.84 -23.88 7.11
C ALA A 123 17.90 -24.73 5.81
N GLY A 124 18.92 -24.52 4.96
CA GLY A 124 19.17 -25.34 3.76
C GLY A 124 18.41 -24.89 2.51
N THR A 125 17.70 -23.75 2.55
CA THR A 125 17.01 -23.20 1.38
C THR A 125 17.78 -21.98 0.85
N MET A 126 17.97 -21.86 -0.46
CA MET A 126 18.65 -20.70 -1.05
C MET A 126 17.66 -19.85 -1.86
N ILE A 127 17.47 -18.60 -1.43
CA ILE A 127 16.80 -17.59 -2.25
C ILE A 127 17.83 -17.06 -3.25
N ARG A 128 17.72 -17.54 -4.49
CA ARG A 128 18.60 -17.14 -5.60
C ARG A 128 18.41 -15.66 -5.91
N SER A 129 19.52 -14.92 -5.93
CA SER A 129 19.56 -13.59 -6.52
C SER A 129 19.55 -13.70 -8.05
N PRO A 130 19.01 -12.70 -8.78
CA PRO A 130 19.16 -12.67 -10.23
C PRO A 130 20.65 -12.64 -10.62
N SER A 131 21.00 -13.31 -11.72
CA SER A 131 22.35 -13.22 -12.30
C SER A 131 22.61 -11.81 -12.82
N ALA A 132 23.87 -11.37 -12.78
CA ALA A 132 24.26 -10.08 -13.32
C ALA A 132 24.11 -10.10 -14.85
N ALA A 133 23.03 -9.50 -15.35
CA ALA A 133 22.75 -9.38 -16.78
C ALA A 133 23.18 -8.00 -17.29
N ARG A 134 23.78 -7.95 -18.48
CA ARG A 134 24.30 -6.71 -19.08
C ARG A 134 23.28 -6.11 -20.06
N PHE A 135 22.15 -5.66 -19.54
CA PHE A 135 21.14 -4.99 -20.37
C PHE A 135 21.53 -3.55 -20.75
N GLU A 136 22.45 -2.92 -20.03
CA GLU A 136 22.79 -1.50 -20.18
C GLU A 136 23.25 -1.14 -21.61
N SER A 137 24.19 -1.90 -22.17
CA SER A 137 24.72 -1.67 -23.53
C SER A 137 23.64 -1.78 -24.60
N LEU A 138 22.72 -2.73 -24.43
CA LEU A 138 21.58 -2.96 -25.32
C LEU A 138 20.52 -1.85 -25.18
N LEU A 139 20.20 -1.45 -23.95
CA LEU A 139 19.19 -0.42 -23.69
C LEU A 139 19.68 0.99 -24.01
N GLN A 140 21.00 1.24 -24.06
CA GLN A 140 21.53 2.53 -24.49
C GLN A 140 21.34 2.81 -25.99
N GLN A 141 20.97 1.81 -26.80
CA GLN A 141 20.82 1.97 -28.25
C GLN A 141 19.64 2.88 -28.62
N ARG A 142 19.97 4.02 -29.26
CA ARG A 142 19.01 5.04 -29.72
C ARG A 142 18.80 5.05 -31.23
N HIS A 143 19.68 4.41 -31.99
CA HIS A 143 19.72 4.48 -33.45
C HIS A 143 20.19 3.14 -34.03
N LEU A 144 19.44 2.06 -33.76
CA LEU A 144 19.66 0.77 -34.39
C LEU A 144 19.34 0.88 -35.89
N GLN A 145 20.32 0.60 -36.75
CA GLN A 145 20.12 0.61 -38.19
C GLN A 145 19.59 -0.75 -38.64
N LEU A 146 18.36 -0.80 -39.14
CA LEU A 146 17.75 -2.04 -39.59
C LEU A 146 16.88 -1.77 -40.83
N LEU A 147 17.22 -2.41 -41.94
CA LEU A 147 16.60 -2.23 -43.26
C LEU A 147 16.51 -0.76 -43.70
N GLY A 148 17.55 0.03 -43.39
CA GLY A 148 17.61 1.47 -43.67
C GLY A 148 16.81 2.36 -42.72
N ARG A 149 16.12 1.78 -41.72
CA ARG A 149 15.43 2.51 -40.64
C ARG A 149 16.40 2.76 -39.50
N SER A 150 16.23 3.89 -38.82
CA SER A 150 16.87 4.16 -37.54
C SER A 150 15.85 3.95 -36.42
N VAL A 151 16.03 2.91 -35.61
CA VAL A 151 15.10 2.53 -34.55
C VAL A 151 15.66 2.88 -33.17
N ASP A 152 14.86 3.60 -32.38
CA ASP A 152 15.16 3.88 -30.98
C ASP A 152 14.71 2.73 -30.08
N LEU A 153 15.61 1.77 -29.84
CA LEU A 153 15.30 0.60 -29.02
C LEU A 153 14.96 0.98 -27.58
N ASN A 154 15.65 1.97 -27.00
CA ASN A 154 15.37 2.47 -25.65
C ASN A 154 13.91 2.92 -25.53
N ARG A 155 13.44 3.71 -26.50
CA ARG A 155 12.06 4.23 -26.50
C ARG A 155 11.03 3.11 -26.58
N VAL A 156 11.20 2.16 -27.50
CA VAL A 156 10.21 1.08 -27.68
C VAL A 156 10.18 0.14 -26.48
N VAL A 157 11.34 -0.18 -25.89
CA VAL A 157 11.39 -0.95 -24.63
C VAL A 157 10.77 -0.16 -23.48
N SER A 158 11.07 1.13 -23.34
CA SER A 158 10.49 2.00 -22.29
C SER A 158 8.95 1.99 -22.32
N GLN A 159 8.35 2.04 -23.51
CA GLN A 159 6.89 1.98 -23.66
C GLN A 159 6.31 0.67 -23.11
N ARG A 160 6.94 -0.47 -23.39
CA ARG A 160 6.51 -1.77 -22.84
C ARG A 160 6.73 -1.87 -21.34
N ILE A 161 7.83 -1.30 -20.83
CA ILE A 161 8.13 -1.27 -19.40
C ILE A 161 7.11 -0.40 -18.63
N ASN A 162 6.66 0.73 -19.18
CA ASN A 162 5.57 1.53 -18.58
C ASN A 162 4.30 0.68 -18.43
N MET A 163 3.89 -0.06 -19.46
CA MET A 163 2.73 -0.95 -19.39
C MET A 163 2.93 -2.07 -18.35
N ALA A 164 4.14 -2.62 -18.23
CA ALA A 164 4.44 -3.65 -17.24
C ALA A 164 4.41 -3.12 -15.79
N LEU A 165 4.94 -1.91 -15.56
CA LEU A 165 4.88 -1.23 -14.27
C LEU A 165 3.44 -0.90 -13.87
N LEU A 166 2.65 -0.33 -14.79
CA LEU A 166 1.24 -0.03 -14.55
C LEU A 166 0.47 -1.31 -14.21
N LYS A 167 0.68 -2.39 -14.97
CA LYS A 167 0.08 -3.71 -14.69
C LYS A 167 0.51 -4.27 -13.32
N ALA A 168 1.76 -4.08 -12.91
CA ALA A 168 2.24 -4.52 -11.60
C ALA A 168 1.59 -3.74 -10.44
N LEU A 169 1.42 -2.42 -10.59
CA LEU A 169 0.74 -1.56 -9.63
C LEU A 169 -0.76 -1.89 -9.55
N ASP A 170 -1.43 -2.00 -10.70
CA ASP A 170 -2.83 -2.41 -10.79
C ASP A 170 -3.07 -3.78 -10.14
N SER A 171 -2.18 -4.75 -10.39
CA SER A 171 -2.25 -6.08 -9.78
C SER A 171 -2.03 -6.04 -8.26
N ALA A 172 -1.14 -5.17 -7.77
CA ALA A 172 -0.90 -5.03 -6.33
C ALA A 172 -2.14 -4.44 -5.62
N ILE A 173 -2.76 -3.41 -6.19
CA ILE A 173 -3.99 -2.80 -5.66
C ILE A 173 -5.16 -3.79 -5.76
N GLY A 174 -5.32 -4.45 -6.91
CA GLY A 174 -6.35 -5.47 -7.11
C GLY A 174 -6.21 -6.68 -6.17
N LYS A 175 -4.98 -7.04 -5.80
CA LYS A 175 -4.73 -8.04 -4.76
C LYS A 175 -5.20 -7.54 -3.39
N PHE A 176 -4.88 -6.30 -3.01
CA PHE A 176 -5.34 -5.72 -1.75
C PHE A 176 -6.88 -5.68 -1.66
N GLU A 177 -7.58 -5.33 -2.74
CA GLU A 177 -9.05 -5.33 -2.83
C GLU A 177 -9.67 -6.72 -2.59
N SER A 178 -8.92 -7.79 -2.83
CA SER A 178 -9.36 -9.17 -2.58
C SER A 178 -9.04 -9.69 -1.17
N GLU A 179 -8.33 -8.92 -0.35
CA GLU A 179 -7.78 -9.36 0.94
C GLU A 179 -8.26 -8.47 2.12
N PRO A 180 -8.15 -8.96 3.37
CA PRO A 180 -8.53 -8.19 4.55
C PRO A 180 -7.63 -6.97 4.79
N LEU A 181 -8.08 -6.02 5.62
CA LEU A 181 -7.31 -4.81 5.98
C LEU A 181 -5.87 -5.07 6.43
N SER A 182 -5.58 -6.22 7.06
CA SER A 182 -4.22 -6.58 7.50
C SER A 182 -3.21 -6.73 6.35
N SER A 183 -3.68 -6.98 5.13
CA SER A 183 -2.86 -7.07 3.91
C SER A 183 -2.34 -5.72 3.41
N ILE A 184 -2.74 -4.59 4.02
CA ILE A 184 -2.19 -3.25 3.71
C ILE A 184 -0.66 -3.21 3.82
N ILE A 185 -0.07 -4.02 4.71
CA ILE A 185 1.39 -4.17 4.84
C ILE A 185 1.99 -4.81 3.59
N GLU A 186 1.33 -5.84 3.05
CA GLU A 186 1.79 -6.47 1.81
C GLU A 186 1.70 -5.49 0.64
N LEU A 187 0.61 -4.72 0.56
CA LEU A 187 0.45 -3.66 -0.44
C LEU A 187 1.57 -2.62 -0.36
N ASP A 188 1.86 -2.09 0.83
CA ASP A 188 2.92 -1.10 1.02
C ASP A 188 4.29 -1.66 0.58
N LEU A 189 4.62 -2.88 0.98
CA LEU A 189 5.87 -3.53 0.57
C LEU A 189 5.92 -3.79 -0.95
N LEU A 190 4.80 -4.12 -1.59
CA LEU A 190 4.71 -4.31 -3.05
C LEU A 190 4.90 -2.98 -3.79
N ILE A 191 4.29 -1.90 -3.30
CA ILE A 191 4.45 -0.55 -3.85
C ILE A 191 5.91 -0.11 -3.73
N GLU A 192 6.57 -0.34 -2.59
CA GLU A 192 8.00 -0.05 -2.42
C GLU A 192 8.88 -0.90 -3.36
N ALA A 193 8.56 -2.17 -3.56
CA ALA A 193 9.26 -3.01 -4.52
C ALA A 193 9.08 -2.51 -5.97
N ASN A 194 7.90 -2.01 -6.31
CA ASN A 194 7.64 -1.38 -7.62
C ASN A 194 8.34 -0.03 -7.75
N ARG A 195 8.40 0.78 -6.68
CA ARG A 195 9.10 2.07 -6.64
C ARG A 195 10.60 1.88 -6.84
N LEU A 196 11.20 0.90 -6.16
CA LEU A 196 12.62 0.57 -6.37
C LEU A 196 12.88 -0.02 -7.77
N CYS A 197 11.99 -0.88 -8.28
CA CYS A 197 12.09 -1.40 -9.64
C CYS A 197 12.08 -0.26 -10.68
N HIS A 198 11.13 0.67 -10.55
CA HIS A 198 11.04 1.89 -11.37
C HIS A 198 12.32 2.72 -11.28
N HIS A 199 12.84 2.96 -10.08
CA HIS A 199 14.08 3.72 -9.90
C HIS A 199 15.28 3.07 -10.62
N LEU A 200 15.44 1.74 -10.50
CA LEU A 200 16.50 1.01 -11.19
C LEU A 200 16.34 1.05 -12.71
N LEU A 201 15.10 0.94 -13.20
CA LEU A 201 14.77 1.03 -14.64
C LEU A 201 15.01 2.43 -15.19
N LYS A 202 14.70 3.50 -14.44
CA LYS A 202 14.91 4.90 -14.86
C LYS A 202 16.39 5.26 -15.06
N ASN A 203 17.30 4.49 -14.45
CA ASN A 203 18.75 4.64 -14.68
C ASN A 203 19.20 4.14 -16.07
N VAL A 204 18.43 3.24 -16.70
CA VAL A 204 18.77 2.63 -18.00
C VAL A 204 17.77 2.97 -19.12
N LEU A 205 16.55 3.36 -18.77
CA LEU A 205 15.47 3.73 -19.67
C LEU A 205 15.06 5.18 -19.44
N HIS A 206 14.97 5.96 -20.52
CA HIS A 206 14.79 7.41 -20.41
C HIS A 206 13.37 7.88 -20.73
N SER A 207 12.50 7.00 -21.23
CA SER A 207 11.11 7.31 -21.57
C SER A 207 10.11 6.60 -20.66
N VAL A 208 10.51 6.35 -19.40
CA VAL A 208 9.63 5.81 -18.35
C VAL A 208 8.90 6.96 -17.67
N ALA A 209 7.58 6.84 -17.50
CA ALA A 209 6.75 7.84 -16.83
C ALA A 209 7.12 7.98 -15.34
N ASP A 210 6.74 9.07 -14.68
CA ASP A 210 7.00 9.23 -13.26
C ASP A 210 6.20 8.25 -12.41
N PHE A 211 6.79 7.78 -11.32
CA PHE A 211 6.23 6.70 -10.52
C PHE A 211 4.89 7.08 -9.89
N ASP A 212 4.80 8.31 -9.38
CA ASP A 212 3.59 8.76 -8.69
C ASP A 212 2.41 8.93 -9.68
N ASP A 213 2.67 9.31 -10.94
CA ASP A 213 1.66 9.33 -12.01
C ASP A 213 1.15 7.91 -12.31
N LEU A 214 2.07 6.95 -12.48
CA LEU A 214 1.72 5.54 -12.70
C LEU A 214 0.92 4.96 -11.52
N LEU A 215 1.27 5.33 -10.28
CA LEU A 215 0.55 4.90 -9.08
C LEU A 215 -0.84 5.54 -9.01
N GLN A 216 -0.97 6.83 -9.30
CA GLN A 216 -2.27 7.51 -9.33
C GLN A 216 -3.17 6.95 -10.43
N GLU A 217 -2.62 6.64 -11.61
CA GLU A 217 -3.35 5.99 -12.70
C GLU A 217 -3.86 4.61 -12.26
N ALA A 218 -3.00 3.74 -11.73
CA ALA A 218 -3.40 2.42 -11.23
C ALA A 218 -4.40 2.49 -10.07
N ASN A 219 -4.28 3.50 -9.20
CA ASN A 219 -5.18 3.73 -8.07
C ASN A 219 -6.49 4.42 -8.48
N HIS A 220 -6.68 4.74 -9.77
CA HIS A 220 -7.81 5.53 -10.30
C HIS A 220 -7.98 6.89 -9.61
N ALA A 221 -6.90 7.50 -9.13
CA ALA A 221 -6.89 8.74 -8.37
C ALA A 221 -6.60 10.00 -9.22
N VAL A 222 -6.51 9.86 -10.55
CA VAL A 222 -6.28 11.00 -11.47
C VAL A 222 -7.55 11.83 -11.68
N ASN A 223 -8.68 11.14 -11.94
CA ASN A 223 -9.97 11.78 -12.22
C ASN A 223 -10.97 11.67 -11.04
N SER A 224 -10.58 10.99 -9.96
CA SER A 224 -11.41 10.76 -8.78
C SER A 224 -10.72 11.33 -7.55
N PRO A 225 -11.44 12.00 -6.63
CA PRO A 225 -10.86 12.48 -5.38
C PRO A 225 -10.44 11.35 -4.44
N HIS A 226 -10.93 10.13 -4.66
CA HIS A 226 -10.63 8.96 -3.84
C HIS A 226 -10.19 7.80 -4.73
N GLY A 227 -8.99 7.30 -4.46
CA GLY A 227 -8.45 6.13 -5.14
C GLY A 227 -9.03 4.83 -4.58
N ARG A 228 -8.80 3.75 -5.34
CA ARG A 228 -9.16 2.37 -5.00
C ARG A 228 -8.71 1.94 -3.61
N ILE A 229 -7.47 2.28 -3.22
CA ILE A 229 -6.92 1.93 -1.89
C ILE A 229 -7.77 2.54 -0.77
N THR A 230 -8.11 3.83 -0.86
CA THR A 230 -8.92 4.53 0.15
C THR A 230 -10.32 3.92 0.24
N LEU A 231 -10.94 3.62 -0.91
CA LEU A 231 -12.28 3.02 -0.97
C LEU A 231 -12.29 1.62 -0.33
N HIS A 232 -11.28 0.79 -0.62
CA HIS A 232 -11.18 -0.55 -0.02
C HIS A 232 -10.91 -0.48 1.48
N VAL A 233 -10.07 0.44 1.94
CA VAL A 233 -9.86 0.67 3.37
C VAL A 233 -11.17 1.02 4.07
N PHE A 234 -11.96 1.95 3.50
CA PHE A 234 -13.27 2.27 4.08
C PHE A 234 -14.21 1.05 4.10
N TRP A 235 -14.23 0.29 3.00
CA TRP A 235 -15.03 -0.92 2.89
C TRP A 235 -14.68 -1.94 3.98
N GLU A 236 -13.39 -2.24 4.14
CA GLU A 236 -12.90 -3.14 5.19
C GLU A 236 -13.18 -2.60 6.59
N LEU A 237 -13.05 -1.28 6.79
CA LEU A 237 -13.38 -0.66 8.08
C LEU A 237 -14.85 -0.88 8.45
N ASN A 238 -15.75 -0.60 7.52
CA ASN A 238 -17.20 -0.67 7.72
C ASN A 238 -17.70 -2.12 7.86
N TYR A 239 -17.21 -3.05 7.04
CA TYR A 239 -17.77 -4.40 6.94
C TYR A 239 -17.01 -5.48 7.71
N ASP A 240 -15.72 -5.30 8.02
CA ASP A 240 -14.92 -6.29 8.74
C ASP A 240 -14.33 -5.76 10.05
N PHE A 241 -13.57 -4.67 10.00
CA PHE A 241 -12.79 -4.18 11.15
C PHE A 241 -13.68 -3.76 12.32
N VAL A 242 -14.53 -2.74 12.11
CA VAL A 242 -15.41 -2.16 13.13
C VAL A 242 -16.27 -3.24 13.79
N PRO A 243 -16.92 -4.16 13.04
CA PRO A 243 -17.76 -5.16 13.67
C PRO A 243 -17.01 -6.36 14.25
N ASN A 244 -15.84 -6.77 13.73
CA ASN A 244 -15.26 -8.09 14.05
C ASN A 244 -13.94 -8.06 14.82
N PHE A 245 -13.45 -6.89 15.23
CA PHE A 245 -12.22 -6.79 16.01
C PHE A 245 -12.48 -6.36 17.46
N VAL A 246 -11.54 -6.70 18.33
CA VAL A 246 -11.48 -6.33 19.75
C VAL A 246 -10.16 -5.63 20.00
N TYR A 247 -10.21 -4.48 20.64
CA TYR A 247 -9.02 -3.71 21.00
C TYR A 247 -8.47 -4.14 22.36
N ASN A 248 -7.18 -4.46 22.41
CA ASN A 248 -6.45 -4.70 23.65
C ASN A 248 -5.60 -3.46 23.98
N GLY A 249 -6.04 -2.69 24.98
CA GLY A 249 -5.37 -1.45 25.40
C GLY A 249 -3.96 -1.63 25.98
N SER A 250 -3.64 -2.81 26.53
CA SER A 250 -2.31 -3.09 27.09
C SER A 250 -1.27 -3.36 26.01
N THR A 251 -1.69 -3.97 24.90
CA THR A 251 -0.78 -4.31 23.77
C THR A 251 -0.89 -3.33 22.60
N HIS A 252 -1.88 -2.43 22.62
CA HIS A 252 -2.23 -1.51 21.52
C HIS A 252 -2.49 -2.24 20.20
N ARG A 253 -3.22 -3.35 20.26
CA ARG A 253 -3.53 -4.20 19.09
C ARG A 253 -5.01 -4.52 19.01
N PHE A 254 -5.51 -4.55 17.79
CA PHE A 254 -6.80 -5.11 17.45
C PHE A 254 -6.62 -6.58 17.05
N VAL A 255 -7.37 -7.46 17.70
CA VAL A 255 -7.41 -8.90 17.37
C VAL A 255 -8.81 -9.28 16.95
N ARG A 256 -8.93 -10.31 16.12
CA ARG A 256 -10.25 -10.75 15.66
C ARG A 256 -11.05 -11.31 16.83
N ALA A 257 -12.31 -10.90 16.94
CA ALA A 257 -13.23 -11.39 17.96
C ALA A 257 -13.42 -12.91 17.79
N ARG A 258 -13.42 -13.65 18.91
CA ARG A 258 -13.71 -15.08 18.91
C ARG A 258 -15.14 -15.37 18.45
N GLN A 259 -16.07 -14.52 18.85
CA GLN A 259 -17.47 -14.61 18.46
C GLN A 259 -17.80 -13.54 17.42
N VAL A 260 -18.27 -13.99 16.25
CA VAL A 260 -18.57 -13.13 15.10
C VAL A 260 -20.07 -12.93 14.98
N PHE A 261 -20.54 -11.72 15.25
CA PHE A 261 -21.97 -11.36 15.16
C PHE A 261 -22.37 -10.74 13.82
N ARG A 262 -21.40 -10.22 13.05
CA ARG A 262 -21.63 -9.63 11.73
C ARG A 262 -20.83 -10.40 10.69
N LYS A 263 -21.48 -10.82 9.61
CA LYS A 263 -20.80 -11.53 8.52
C LYS A 263 -20.11 -10.52 7.61
N THR A 264 -18.82 -10.71 7.41
CA THR A 264 -18.08 -9.99 6.36
C THR A 264 -18.61 -10.44 4.99
N PRO A 265 -18.97 -9.51 4.09
CA PRO A 265 -19.32 -9.85 2.71
C PRO A 265 -18.18 -10.62 2.02
N ALA A 266 -18.52 -11.39 0.98
CA ALA A 266 -17.51 -12.06 0.17
C ALA A 266 -16.67 -11.01 -0.58
N ARG A 267 -15.34 -11.20 -0.55
CA ARG A 267 -14.39 -10.39 -1.30
C ARG A 267 -14.30 -10.88 -2.75
N ASP A 268 -13.88 -9.98 -3.62
CA ASP A 268 -13.56 -10.33 -4.99
C ASP A 268 -12.35 -11.27 -5.07
N LYS A 269 -12.20 -11.97 -6.19
CA LYS A 269 -11.06 -12.86 -6.38
C LYS A 269 -9.81 -12.05 -6.73
N PRO A 270 -8.63 -12.48 -6.26
CA PRO A 270 -7.37 -11.82 -6.60
C PRO A 270 -7.11 -11.87 -8.11
N PRO A 271 -6.45 -10.86 -8.68
CA PRO A 271 -6.10 -10.84 -10.10
C PRO A 271 -5.13 -11.98 -10.43
N ASN A 272 -5.45 -12.71 -11.51
CA ASN A 272 -4.63 -13.83 -11.97
C ASN A 272 -3.50 -13.31 -12.88
N VAL A 273 -2.36 -12.99 -12.27
CA VAL A 273 -1.18 -12.50 -12.98
C VAL A 273 0.07 -13.32 -12.66
N GLY A 274 1.04 -13.29 -13.56
CA GLY A 274 2.33 -13.93 -13.37
C GLY A 274 3.10 -13.37 -12.17
N GLN A 275 3.92 -14.20 -11.54
CA GLN A 275 4.71 -13.85 -10.35
C GLN A 275 5.66 -12.66 -10.58
N VAL A 276 6.01 -12.40 -11.85
CA VAL A 276 6.82 -11.24 -12.25
C VAL A 276 6.16 -9.92 -11.84
N TYR A 277 4.83 -9.82 -11.88
CA TYR A 277 4.12 -8.59 -11.54
C TYR A 277 3.97 -8.38 -10.03
N TYR A 278 4.28 -9.38 -9.20
CA TYR A 278 4.28 -9.29 -7.74
C TYR A 278 5.70 -9.13 -7.17
N TRP A 279 6.39 -10.23 -6.87
CA TRP A 279 7.72 -10.24 -6.24
C TRP A 279 8.85 -10.66 -7.20
N GLY A 280 8.56 -10.81 -8.49
CA GLY A 280 9.54 -11.11 -9.54
C GLY A 280 9.82 -12.60 -9.76
N SER A 281 9.75 -13.43 -8.72
CA SER A 281 9.98 -14.89 -8.82
C SER A 281 9.19 -15.68 -7.78
N ARG A 282 9.05 -16.99 -7.99
CA ARG A 282 8.35 -17.88 -7.04
C ARG A 282 9.04 -17.96 -5.67
N SER A 283 10.37 -17.93 -5.63
CA SER A 283 11.12 -17.97 -4.37
C SER A 283 10.98 -16.67 -3.59
N LEU A 284 11.01 -15.52 -4.27
CA LEU A 284 10.78 -14.21 -3.66
C LEU A 284 9.33 -14.08 -3.19
N GLN A 285 8.37 -14.55 -3.98
CA GLN A 285 6.96 -14.60 -3.59
C GLN A 285 6.78 -15.36 -2.26
N ALA A 286 7.35 -16.57 -2.16
CA ALA A 286 7.27 -17.37 -0.94
C ALA A 286 7.93 -16.67 0.26
N ALA A 287 9.07 -16.01 0.04
CA ALA A 287 9.77 -15.26 1.08
C ALA A 287 8.94 -14.10 1.63
N PHE A 288 8.44 -13.22 0.75
CA PHE A 288 7.65 -12.06 1.15
C PHE A 288 6.29 -12.44 1.74
N MET A 289 5.62 -13.47 1.20
CA MET A 289 4.39 -14.01 1.82
C MET A 289 4.64 -14.48 3.25
N ASN A 290 5.78 -15.14 3.52
CA ASN A 290 6.11 -15.60 4.86
C ASN A 290 6.36 -14.42 5.83
N ILE A 291 6.98 -13.34 5.34
CA ILE A 291 7.14 -12.09 6.10
C ILE A 291 5.77 -11.45 6.37
N CYS A 292 4.90 -11.34 5.36
CA CYS A 292 3.59 -10.72 5.48
C CYS A 292 2.65 -11.52 6.39
N ASN A 293 2.78 -12.85 6.43
CA ASN A 293 1.98 -13.71 7.31
C ASN A 293 2.10 -13.34 8.80
N ALA A 294 3.24 -12.80 9.23
CA ALA A 294 3.44 -12.31 10.60
C ALA A 294 2.49 -11.15 10.98
N TYR A 295 1.93 -10.44 9.99
CA TYR A 295 1.06 -9.28 10.16
C TYR A 295 -0.44 -9.60 10.02
N THR A 296 -0.80 -10.86 9.78
CA THR A 296 -2.19 -11.25 9.44
C THR A 296 -3.11 -11.35 10.67
N GLN A 297 -2.55 -11.69 11.83
CA GLN A 297 -3.32 -12.08 13.02
C GLN A 297 -3.83 -10.91 13.87
N CYS A 298 -3.28 -9.71 13.66
CA CYS A 298 -3.68 -8.52 14.40
C CYS A 298 -3.46 -7.27 13.56
N ILE A 299 -4.18 -6.20 13.90
CA ILE A 299 -3.96 -4.86 13.36
C ILE A 299 -3.34 -4.02 14.47
N ALA A 300 -2.16 -3.46 14.17
CA ALA A 300 -1.32 -2.72 15.11
C ALA A 300 -0.87 -1.40 14.48
N THR A 301 -0.05 -0.63 15.19
CA THR A 301 0.51 0.64 14.72
C THR A 301 1.20 0.53 13.35
N GLN A 302 1.83 -0.61 13.03
CA GLN A 302 2.46 -0.84 11.73
C GLN A 302 1.46 -0.75 10.56
N HIS A 303 0.27 -1.35 10.72
CA HIS A 303 -0.80 -1.28 9.72
C HIS A 303 -1.33 0.14 9.60
N LEU A 304 -1.49 0.84 10.72
CA LEU A 304 -1.96 2.22 10.74
C LEU A 304 -0.97 3.18 10.09
N ARG A 305 0.34 2.95 10.23
CA ARG A 305 1.38 3.72 9.53
C ARG A 305 1.37 3.47 8.01
N ALA A 306 1.18 2.22 7.58
CA ALA A 306 0.99 1.91 6.17
C ALA A 306 -0.28 2.60 5.61
N LEU A 307 -1.36 2.63 6.39
CA LEU A 307 -2.57 3.37 6.04
C LEU A 307 -2.31 4.86 5.88
N THR A 308 -1.65 5.50 6.84
CA THR A 308 -1.38 6.95 6.77
C THR A 308 -0.50 7.32 5.59
N LYS A 309 0.49 6.48 5.27
CA LYS A 309 1.39 6.65 4.12
C LYS A 309 0.65 6.52 2.79
N LEU A 310 -0.24 5.54 2.64
CA LEU A 310 -0.94 5.26 1.37
C LEU A 310 -2.19 6.11 1.13
N LEU A 311 -2.88 6.55 2.19
CA LEU A 311 -4.10 7.37 2.06
C LEU A 311 -3.80 8.87 1.94
N HIS A 312 -2.66 9.31 2.48
CA HIS A 312 -2.34 10.72 2.68
C HIS A 312 -3.43 11.47 3.47
N TYR A 313 -3.27 12.78 3.67
CA TYR A 313 -4.22 13.59 4.45
C TYR A 313 -5.65 13.53 3.89
N GLN A 314 -5.80 13.58 2.57
CA GLN A 314 -7.11 13.58 1.92
C GLN A 314 -7.87 12.28 2.17
N GLY A 315 -7.21 11.12 2.02
CA GLY A 315 -7.83 9.83 2.30
C GLY A 315 -8.19 9.68 3.78
N ILE A 316 -7.28 10.09 4.68
CA ILE A 316 -7.54 10.05 6.14
C ILE A 316 -8.76 10.89 6.51
N ALA A 317 -8.86 12.12 5.99
CA ALA A 317 -9.98 13.01 6.28
C ALA A 317 -11.33 12.39 5.91
N VAL A 318 -11.40 11.73 4.74
CA VAL A 318 -12.61 11.07 4.25
C VAL A 318 -12.97 9.86 5.12
N ILE A 319 -11.98 9.05 5.51
CA ILE A 319 -12.19 7.93 6.43
C ILE A 319 -12.76 8.43 7.76
N VAL A 320 -12.16 9.48 8.35
CA VAL A 320 -12.63 10.05 9.61
C VAL A 320 -14.05 10.60 9.49
N GLU A 321 -14.37 11.28 8.39
CA GLU A 321 -15.72 11.81 8.14
C GLU A 321 -16.76 10.69 8.00
N GLU A 322 -16.46 9.63 7.24
CA GLU A 322 -17.38 8.51 7.05
C GLU A 322 -17.54 7.67 8.32
N LEU A 323 -16.48 7.49 9.12
CA LEU A 323 -16.56 6.88 10.45
C LEU A 323 -17.42 7.72 11.40
N LEU A 324 -17.37 9.05 11.30
CA LEU A 324 -18.23 9.93 12.09
C LEU A 324 -19.71 9.76 11.69
N LYS A 325 -20.01 9.64 10.39
CA LYS A 325 -21.37 9.33 9.90
C LYS A 325 -21.84 7.95 10.35
N LEU A 326 -20.95 6.96 10.38
CA LEU A 326 -21.25 5.62 10.89
C LEU A 326 -21.51 5.64 12.40
N ALA A 327 -20.68 6.33 13.19
CA ALA A 327 -20.88 6.52 14.62
C ALA A 327 -22.23 7.18 14.92
N ASN A 328 -22.61 8.20 14.15
CA ASN A 328 -23.90 8.86 14.29
C ASN A 328 -25.09 7.90 14.07
N ARG A 329 -25.02 7.06 13.03
CA ARG A 329 -26.05 6.04 12.75
C ARG A 329 -26.12 5.00 13.86
N THR A 330 -24.97 4.46 14.27
CA THR A 330 -24.89 3.47 15.35
C THR A 330 -25.45 4.03 16.67
N LEU A 331 -25.13 5.28 17.01
CA LEU A 331 -25.67 5.94 18.19
C LEU A 331 -27.18 6.13 18.12
N ASN A 332 -27.68 6.76 17.05
CA ASN A 332 -29.08 7.19 16.96
C ASN A 332 -30.08 6.09 16.59
N GLU A 333 -29.66 5.11 15.79
CA GLU A 333 -30.55 4.06 15.29
C GLU A 333 -30.44 2.80 16.15
N LYS A 334 -29.23 2.39 16.52
CA LYS A 334 -28.99 1.11 17.21
C LYS A 334 -28.90 1.27 18.72
N ILE A 335 -27.87 1.97 19.23
CA ILE A 335 -27.58 2.08 20.67
C ILE A 335 -28.75 2.77 21.38
N ARG A 336 -29.28 3.87 20.83
CA ARG A 336 -30.46 4.57 21.37
C ARG A 336 -31.66 3.64 21.60
N ARG A 337 -31.93 2.72 20.66
CA ARG A 337 -33.02 1.74 20.79
C ARG A 337 -32.78 0.82 21.98
N HIS A 338 -31.55 0.32 22.15
CA HIS A 338 -31.18 -0.50 23.32
C HIS A 338 -31.30 0.30 24.62
N VAL A 339 -30.79 1.53 24.66
CA VAL A 339 -30.90 2.42 25.84
C VAL A 339 -32.36 2.64 26.22
N LYS A 340 -33.23 2.96 25.24
CA LYS A 340 -34.66 3.16 25.47
C LYS A 340 -35.32 1.90 26.05
N ASN A 341 -35.01 0.73 25.51
CA ASN A 341 -35.56 -0.53 25.99
C ASN A 341 -35.09 -0.84 27.41
N VAL A 342 -33.81 -0.63 27.72
CA VAL A 342 -33.26 -0.85 29.06
C VAL A 342 -33.85 0.14 30.06
N LEU A 343 -33.94 1.43 29.73
CA LEU A 343 -34.56 2.45 30.59
C LEU A 343 -36.03 2.12 30.91
N ASN A 344 -36.79 1.59 29.95
CA ASN A 344 -38.18 1.20 30.16
C ASN A 344 -38.35 0.06 31.18
N VAL A 345 -37.38 -0.85 31.28
CA VAL A 345 -37.38 -1.97 32.24
C VAL A 345 -36.55 -1.66 33.49
N MET A 346 -35.91 -0.50 33.55
CA MET A 346 -35.06 -0.10 34.66
C MET A 346 -35.90 0.25 35.89
N PRO A 347 -35.46 -0.08 37.11
CA PRO A 347 -36.13 0.41 38.31
C PRO A 347 -36.13 1.94 38.31
N LYS A 348 -37.27 2.57 38.57
CA LYS A 348 -37.37 4.05 38.62
C LYS A 348 -36.35 4.66 39.58
N VAL A 349 -36.10 3.96 40.68
CA VAL A 349 -35.19 4.35 41.76
C VAL A 349 -34.39 3.13 42.18
N CYS A 350 -33.06 3.23 42.18
CA CYS A 350 -32.14 2.20 42.65
C CYS A 350 -31.11 2.84 43.58
N LYS A 351 -31.29 2.61 44.88
CA LYS A 351 -30.45 3.21 45.92
C LYS A 351 -29.17 2.42 46.09
N LEU A 352 -28.13 3.07 46.60
CA LEU A 352 -26.93 2.40 47.09
C LEU A 352 -27.19 1.95 48.54
N PRO A 353 -27.29 0.63 48.83
CA PRO A 353 -27.53 0.19 50.20
C PRO A 353 -26.34 0.52 51.11
N ARG A 354 -26.63 0.72 52.40
CA ARG A 354 -25.59 1.04 53.39
C ARG A 354 -24.63 -0.12 53.61
N THR A 355 -23.42 0.19 54.07
CA THR A 355 -22.39 -0.80 54.40
C THR A 355 -22.83 -1.81 55.46
N GLU A 356 -23.77 -1.43 56.34
CA GLU A 356 -24.31 -2.30 57.40
C GLU A 356 -25.04 -3.56 56.87
N TYR A 357 -25.53 -3.53 55.63
CA TYR A 357 -26.22 -4.68 55.03
C TYR A 357 -25.27 -5.82 54.63
N GLY A 358 -23.98 -5.53 54.44
CA GLY A 358 -22.97 -6.50 54.00
C GLY A 358 -23.05 -6.84 52.50
N SER A 359 -21.92 -7.29 51.92
CA SER A 359 -21.78 -7.50 50.47
C SER A 359 -22.77 -8.51 49.88
N ASN A 360 -23.08 -9.58 50.60
CA ASN A 360 -24.02 -10.61 50.15
C ASN A 360 -25.44 -10.06 49.97
N ALA A 361 -25.92 -9.26 50.93
CA ALA A 361 -27.24 -8.64 50.82
C ALA A 361 -27.28 -7.56 49.73
N VAL A 362 -26.19 -6.80 49.56
CA VAL A 362 -26.05 -5.81 48.48
C VAL A 362 -26.08 -6.48 47.10
N LEU A 363 -25.40 -7.61 46.93
CA LEU A 363 -25.44 -8.36 45.68
C LEU A 363 -26.86 -8.89 45.40
N GLN A 364 -27.52 -9.48 46.39
CA GLN A 364 -28.92 -9.93 46.26
C GLN A 364 -29.87 -8.78 45.92
N TYR A 365 -29.65 -7.60 46.52
CA TYR A 365 -30.39 -6.38 46.22
C TYR A 365 -30.30 -6.02 44.72
N TYR A 366 -29.09 -5.98 44.16
CA TYR A 366 -28.90 -5.68 42.73
C TYR A 366 -29.41 -6.79 41.81
N CYS A 367 -29.20 -8.06 42.16
CA CYS A 367 -29.78 -9.18 41.40
C CYS A 367 -31.31 -9.07 41.30
N HIS A 368 -31.97 -8.68 42.39
CA HIS A 368 -33.42 -8.49 42.40
C HIS A 368 -33.86 -7.26 41.59
N HIS A 369 -33.23 -6.10 41.81
CA HIS A 369 -33.64 -4.84 41.16
C HIS A 369 -33.31 -4.78 39.66
N LEU A 370 -32.29 -5.53 39.22
CA LEU A 370 -31.85 -5.56 37.82
C LEU A 370 -32.34 -6.81 37.06
N ASP A 371 -33.12 -7.70 37.68
CA ASP A 371 -33.59 -8.97 37.09
C ASP A 371 -34.28 -8.77 35.72
N ALA A 372 -35.12 -7.74 35.60
CA ALA A 372 -35.81 -7.41 34.35
C ALA A 372 -34.84 -7.04 33.20
N ILE A 373 -33.72 -6.37 33.52
CA ILE A 373 -32.68 -6.01 32.56
C ILE A 373 -31.92 -7.27 32.14
N GLY A 374 -31.62 -8.17 33.09
CA GLY A 374 -30.94 -9.44 32.79
C GLY A 374 -31.72 -10.36 31.85
N LYS A 375 -33.05 -10.21 31.80
CA LYS A 375 -33.94 -10.91 30.87
C LYS A 375 -34.01 -10.29 29.48
N TYR A 376 -33.36 -9.14 29.24
CA TYR A 376 -33.30 -8.54 27.91
C TYR A 376 -32.39 -9.39 26.99
N PRO A 377 -32.94 -10.08 25.97
CA PRO A 377 -32.20 -11.10 25.22
C PRO A 377 -31.03 -10.54 24.41
N GLU A 378 -31.13 -9.28 23.99
CA GLU A 378 -30.15 -8.58 23.18
C GLU A 378 -29.04 -7.90 24.02
N LEU A 379 -29.10 -7.98 25.35
CA LEU A 379 -28.21 -7.22 26.24
C LEU A 379 -26.73 -7.56 26.02
N LYS A 380 -26.38 -8.86 25.98
CA LYS A 380 -24.98 -9.30 25.84
C LYS A 380 -24.55 -9.48 24.37
N THR A 381 -25.51 -9.70 23.46
CA THR A 381 -25.24 -9.98 22.05
C THR A 381 -25.22 -8.69 21.25
N GLU A 382 -26.39 -8.15 20.90
CA GLU A 382 -26.53 -7.00 20.02
C GLU A 382 -26.10 -5.68 20.68
N PHE A 383 -26.47 -5.45 21.94
CA PHE A 383 -26.15 -4.19 22.59
C PHE A 383 -24.64 -4.04 22.86
N CYS A 384 -23.97 -5.08 23.38
CA CYS A 384 -22.52 -5.09 23.50
C CYS A 384 -21.83 -5.04 22.13
N GLN A 385 -22.38 -5.67 21.09
CA GLN A 385 -21.88 -5.59 19.73
C GLN A 385 -21.89 -4.16 19.21
N ASP A 386 -23.00 -3.44 19.34
CA ASP A 386 -23.13 -2.08 18.83
C ASP A 386 -22.26 -1.08 19.63
N LEU A 387 -22.10 -1.30 20.94
CA LEU A 387 -21.13 -0.55 21.76
C LEU A 387 -19.68 -0.84 21.35
N ARG A 388 -19.35 -2.09 21.01
CA ARG A 388 -18.02 -2.46 20.49
C ARG A 388 -17.76 -1.80 19.14
N GLU A 389 -18.73 -1.80 18.23
CA GLU A 389 -18.63 -1.10 16.95
C GLU A 389 -18.32 0.39 17.17
N LEU A 390 -19.06 1.06 18.06
CA LEU A 390 -18.78 2.46 18.42
C LEU A 390 -17.39 2.66 19.03
N GLY A 391 -17.01 1.81 19.98
CA GLY A 391 -15.70 1.84 20.62
C GLY A 391 -14.55 1.66 19.63
N ASN A 392 -14.68 0.69 18.71
CA ASN A 392 -13.69 0.44 17.66
C ASN A 392 -13.51 1.65 16.74
N MET A 393 -14.59 2.35 16.37
CA MET A 393 -14.49 3.58 15.57
C MET A 393 -13.71 4.68 16.30
N ILE A 394 -14.02 4.91 17.59
CA ILE A 394 -13.35 5.92 18.42
C ILE A 394 -11.86 5.58 18.59
N VAL A 395 -11.55 4.34 18.99
CA VAL A 395 -10.17 3.92 19.22
C VAL A 395 -9.39 3.90 17.91
N PHE A 396 -10.00 3.51 16.79
CA PHE A 396 -9.35 3.57 15.49
C PHE A 396 -8.92 4.99 15.14
N CYS A 397 -9.81 5.99 15.27
CA CYS A 397 -9.46 7.39 15.03
C CYS A 397 -8.32 7.87 15.94
N GLN A 398 -8.34 7.50 17.23
CA GLN A 398 -7.25 7.81 18.15
C GLN A 398 -5.91 7.19 17.70
N GLN A 399 -5.91 5.90 17.39
CA GLN A 399 -4.68 5.19 17.02
C GLN A 399 -4.16 5.61 15.64
N LEU A 400 -5.07 5.99 14.73
CA LEU A 400 -4.72 6.53 13.41
C LEU A 400 -4.01 7.88 13.53
N GLU A 401 -4.47 8.78 14.40
CA GLU A 401 -3.80 10.04 14.67
C GLU A 401 -2.41 9.83 15.28
N VAL A 402 -2.26 8.88 16.21
CA VAL A 402 -0.95 8.52 16.77
C VAL A 402 0.00 8.02 15.68
N ALA A 403 -0.48 7.17 14.77
CA ALA A 403 0.32 6.69 13.64
C ALA A 403 0.70 7.81 12.67
N LEU A 404 -0.22 8.74 12.38
CA LEU A 404 0.02 9.90 11.53
C LEU A 404 1.09 10.81 12.15
N ALA A 405 0.99 11.10 13.45
CA ALA A 405 1.98 11.90 14.15
C ALA A 405 3.38 11.27 14.14
N GLN A 406 3.48 9.93 14.15
CA GLN A 406 4.76 9.23 14.02
C GLN A 406 5.38 9.41 12.62
N GLU A 407 4.58 9.32 11.55
CA GLU A 407 5.04 9.60 10.18
C GLU A 407 5.48 11.06 10.03
N GLU A 408 4.64 12.01 10.46
CA GLU A 408 4.96 13.44 10.38
C GLU A 408 6.20 13.82 11.19
N THR A 409 6.40 13.22 12.36
CA THR A 409 7.60 13.46 13.17
C THR A 409 8.85 12.95 12.46
N SER A 410 8.76 11.80 11.78
CA SER A 410 9.85 11.26 10.96
C SER A 410 10.17 12.19 9.79
N ASP A 411 9.15 12.71 9.10
CA ASP A 411 9.31 13.68 8.01
C ASP A 411 10.00 14.95 8.49
N LEU A 412 9.53 15.53 9.61
CA LEU A 412 10.10 16.73 10.20
C LEU A 412 11.55 16.51 10.63
N PHE A 413 11.89 15.33 11.16
CA PHE A 413 13.25 15.00 11.56
C PHE A 413 14.19 14.96 10.35
N LEU A 414 13.75 14.38 9.23
CA LEU A 414 14.52 14.35 7.98
C LEU A 414 14.62 15.74 7.35
N ALA A 415 13.55 16.53 7.43
CA ALA A 415 13.51 17.89 6.89
C ALA A 415 14.34 18.90 7.70
N ALA A 416 14.53 18.68 9.01
CA ALA A 416 15.15 19.62 9.93
C ALA A 416 16.49 20.20 9.44
N ALA A 417 17.33 19.36 8.81
CA ALA A 417 18.62 19.76 8.26
C ALA A 417 18.50 20.80 7.13
N TYR A 418 17.41 20.75 6.35
CA TYR A 418 17.18 21.60 5.19
C TYR A 418 16.29 22.80 5.48
N THR A 419 15.62 22.82 6.64
CA THR A 419 14.68 23.87 7.06
C THR A 419 15.26 24.82 8.12
N GLY A 420 16.55 24.70 8.44
CA GLY A 420 17.25 25.53 9.41
C GLY A 420 17.04 25.15 10.87
N ASN A 421 16.49 23.96 11.16
CA ASN A 421 16.26 23.50 12.53
C ASN A 421 17.51 22.79 13.07
N VAL A 422 18.29 23.49 13.89
CA VAL A 422 19.50 22.95 14.52
C VAL A 422 19.18 22.48 15.95
N PRO A 423 19.53 21.23 16.33
CA PRO A 423 19.31 20.76 17.69
C PRO A 423 20.19 21.52 18.69
N GLN A 424 19.71 21.66 19.92
CA GLN A 424 20.45 22.37 20.95
C GLN A 424 21.80 21.68 21.25
N PRO A 425 22.93 22.39 21.15
CA PRO A 425 24.23 21.80 21.45
C PRO A 425 24.39 21.55 22.95
N PRO A 426 25.11 20.50 23.37
CA PRO A 426 25.42 20.27 24.77
C PRO A 426 26.35 21.37 25.28
N SER A 427 25.96 22.05 26.37
CA SER A 427 26.77 23.12 26.96
C SER A 427 26.64 23.15 28.49
N ARG A 428 27.66 23.70 29.16
CA ARG A 428 27.68 23.84 30.63
C ARG A 428 26.87 25.05 31.08
N ASN A 429 26.82 26.11 30.25
CA ASN A 429 26.19 27.39 30.58
C ASN A 429 25.30 27.87 29.42
N ALA A 430 24.17 28.51 29.73
CA ALA A 430 23.21 28.97 28.72
C ALA A 430 23.81 29.97 27.71
N GLN A 431 24.71 30.86 28.14
CA GLN A 431 25.38 31.81 27.25
C GLN A 431 26.29 31.14 26.22
N GLU A 432 27.04 30.12 26.65
CA GLU A 432 27.88 29.32 25.75
C GLU A 432 27.03 28.53 24.77
N GLN A 433 25.88 28.03 25.20
CA GLN A 433 24.93 27.31 24.35
C GLN A 433 24.41 28.19 23.20
N ILE A 434 24.02 29.43 23.50
CA ILE A 434 23.53 30.40 22.49
C ILE A 434 24.63 30.70 21.46
N GLN A 435 25.86 30.94 21.91
CA GLN A 435 26.99 31.19 21.00
C GLN A 435 27.31 29.98 20.12
N GLN A 436 27.25 28.77 20.67
CA GLN A 436 27.46 27.54 19.92
C GLN A 436 26.32 27.30 18.92
N LEU A 437 25.08 27.57 19.29
CA LEU A 437 23.92 27.45 18.42
C LEU A 437 24.05 28.39 17.21
N ALA A 438 24.37 29.67 17.44
CA ALA A 438 24.58 30.64 16.36
C ALA A 438 25.70 30.21 15.38
N LYS A 439 26.81 29.64 15.90
CA LYS A 439 27.87 29.08 15.05
C LYS A 439 27.39 27.89 14.21
N LEU A 440 26.52 27.04 14.76
CA LEU A 440 25.97 25.91 14.04
C LEU A 440 24.94 26.35 13.00
N GLU A 441 24.07 27.32 13.32
CA GLU A 441 23.14 27.94 12.36
C GLU A 441 23.89 28.57 11.20
N GLU A 442 24.98 29.31 11.45
CA GLU A 442 25.83 29.85 10.40
C GLU A 442 26.45 28.74 9.54
N LYS A 443 26.98 27.68 10.18
CA LYS A 443 27.57 26.53 9.49
C LYS A 443 26.54 25.83 8.58
N TYR A 444 25.32 25.60 9.07
CA TYR A 444 24.26 24.86 8.37
C TYR A 444 23.39 25.75 7.47
N SER A 445 23.52 27.07 7.51
CA SER A 445 22.87 27.98 6.56
C SER A 445 23.15 27.65 5.09
N ARG A 446 24.27 26.95 4.82
CA ARG A 446 24.71 26.48 3.49
C ARG A 446 23.93 25.30 2.93
N ILE A 447 23.12 24.63 3.76
CA ILE A 447 22.25 23.51 3.36
C ILE A 447 20.76 23.85 3.54
N HIS A 448 20.44 25.05 4.02
CA HIS A 448 19.06 25.53 4.13
C HIS A 448 18.52 25.84 2.72
N LEU A 449 17.57 25.03 2.26
CA LEU A 449 17.16 24.98 0.86
C LEU A 449 16.64 26.32 0.33
N THR A 450 15.71 26.98 1.04
CA THR A 450 15.12 28.26 0.60
C THR A 450 16.13 29.39 0.61
N ASN A 451 17.02 29.45 1.60
CA ASN A 451 18.13 30.41 1.62
C ASN A 451 19.08 30.25 0.43
N ILE A 452 19.25 29.02 -0.08
CA ILE A 452 20.07 28.75 -1.28
C ILE A 452 19.32 29.16 -2.53
N ILE A 453 18.03 28.78 -2.65
CA ILE A 453 17.18 29.14 -3.81
C ILE A 453 17.08 30.66 -3.93
N ASP A 454 16.84 31.38 -2.83
CA ASP A 454 16.76 32.85 -2.80
C ASP A 454 18.06 33.53 -3.25
N LYS A 455 19.22 32.87 -3.09
CA LYS A 455 20.54 33.41 -3.48
C LYS A 455 20.95 33.05 -4.90
N ILE A 456 20.54 31.90 -5.40
CA ILE A 456 21.04 31.33 -6.66
C ILE A 456 20.02 31.48 -7.79
N SER A 457 18.73 31.33 -7.50
CA SER A 457 17.70 31.37 -8.54
C SER A 457 17.39 32.82 -8.93
N SER A 458 17.43 33.08 -10.23
CA SER A 458 16.93 34.31 -10.83
C SER A 458 15.44 34.24 -11.18
N ASP A 459 14.80 33.08 -10.97
CA ASP A 459 13.40 32.82 -11.31
C ASP A 459 12.52 32.96 -10.06
N GLU A 460 11.67 33.98 -10.07
CA GLU A 460 10.75 34.28 -8.96
C GLU A 460 9.76 33.14 -8.69
N ALA A 461 9.41 32.35 -9.72
CA ALA A 461 8.53 31.19 -9.55
C ALA A 461 9.20 30.11 -8.69
N GLN A 462 10.49 29.84 -8.91
CA GLN A 462 11.24 28.86 -8.12
C GLN A 462 11.39 29.28 -6.66
N VAL A 463 11.62 30.58 -6.42
CA VAL A 463 11.65 31.16 -5.07
C VAL A 463 10.32 30.96 -4.36
N THR A 464 9.22 31.26 -5.05
CA THR A 464 7.86 31.10 -4.50
C THR A 464 7.57 29.63 -4.17
N ILE A 465 7.82 28.72 -5.11
CA ILE A 465 7.64 27.27 -4.90
C ILE A 465 8.50 26.77 -3.74
N GLY A 466 9.75 27.23 -3.63
CA GLY A 466 10.64 26.83 -2.53
C GLY A 466 10.09 27.23 -1.16
N ARG A 467 9.55 28.45 -1.04
CA ARG A 467 8.93 28.94 0.20
C ARG A 467 7.64 28.19 0.55
N GLU A 468 6.78 27.94 -0.44
CA GLU A 468 5.57 27.14 -0.24
C GLU A 468 5.89 25.70 0.16
N ALA A 469 6.88 25.07 -0.46
CA ALA A 469 7.33 23.73 -0.12
C ALA A 469 7.90 23.65 1.30
N GLU A 470 8.70 24.65 1.72
CA GLU A 470 9.20 24.72 3.09
C GLU A 470 8.05 24.88 4.10
N LEU A 471 7.04 25.71 3.79
CA LEU A 471 5.85 25.88 4.62
C LEU A 471 5.10 24.55 4.78
N MET A 472 4.77 23.88 3.69
CA MET A 472 4.08 22.57 3.70
C MET A 472 4.88 21.46 4.41
N THR A 473 6.21 21.58 4.41
CA THR A 473 7.09 20.63 5.11
C THR A 473 7.09 20.90 6.63
N LYS A 474 7.09 22.17 7.04
CA LYS A 474 7.11 22.58 8.46
C LYS A 474 5.75 22.44 9.14
N GLU A 475 4.68 22.75 8.44
CA GLU A 475 3.32 22.75 8.98
C GLU A 475 2.70 21.35 8.88
N ARG A 476 2.88 20.56 9.94
CA ARG A 476 2.29 19.22 10.08
C ARG A 476 1.28 19.21 11.23
N LEU A 477 0.36 18.24 11.27
CA LEU A 477 -0.68 18.20 12.32
C LEU A 477 -0.06 18.02 13.71
N CYS A 478 1.01 17.22 13.82
CA CYS A 478 1.76 17.00 15.06
C CYS A 478 2.36 18.26 15.69
N CYS A 479 2.41 19.40 14.99
CA CYS A 479 2.92 20.67 15.49
C CYS A 479 1.95 21.41 16.44
N GLY A 480 0.71 20.92 16.62
CA GLY A 480 -0.22 21.51 17.59
C GLY A 480 -1.71 21.34 17.28
N LEU A 481 -2.09 20.49 16.32
CA LEU A 481 -3.47 20.20 15.98
C LEU A 481 -3.88 18.83 16.55
N ASN A 482 -5.17 18.67 16.87
CA ASN A 482 -5.70 17.44 17.44
C ASN A 482 -7.02 17.04 16.75
N ALA A 483 -6.95 16.06 15.85
CA ALA A 483 -8.10 15.57 15.10
C ALA A 483 -9.04 14.72 15.96
N PHE A 484 -8.50 13.92 16.89
CA PHE A 484 -9.31 13.06 17.76
C PHE A 484 -10.20 13.87 18.72
N GLU A 485 -9.70 14.99 19.25
CA GLU A 485 -10.50 15.90 20.07
C GLU A 485 -11.72 16.41 19.29
N HIS A 486 -11.51 16.86 18.05
CA HIS A 486 -12.61 17.29 17.18
C HIS A 486 -13.60 16.15 16.90
N PHE A 487 -13.12 14.92 16.70
CA PHE A 487 -13.97 13.75 16.52
C PHE A 487 -14.86 13.50 17.76
N LEU A 488 -14.29 13.57 18.96
CA LEU A 488 -15.05 13.43 20.22
C LEU A 488 -16.05 14.57 20.44
N ILE A 489 -15.67 15.81 20.12
CA ILE A 489 -16.59 16.96 20.22
C ILE A 489 -17.82 16.75 19.33
N ARG A 490 -17.63 16.23 18.12
CA ARG A 490 -18.74 15.92 17.20
C ARG A 490 -19.64 14.82 17.76
N ILE A 491 -19.07 13.74 18.31
CA ILE A 491 -19.86 12.70 18.99
C ILE A 491 -20.64 13.28 20.17
N ARG A 492 -20.03 14.15 20.98
CA ARG A 492 -20.71 14.83 22.09
C ARG A 492 -21.90 15.66 21.60
N GLN A 493 -21.77 16.37 20.47
CA GLN A 493 -22.88 17.12 19.87
C GLN A 493 -24.02 16.20 19.42
N MET A 494 -23.72 15.01 18.90
CA MET A 494 -24.74 14.01 18.54
C MET A 494 -25.52 13.52 19.77
N LEU A 495 -24.82 13.26 20.88
CA LEU A 495 -25.45 12.85 22.14
C LEU A 495 -26.26 13.98 22.79
N ALA A 496 -25.80 15.22 22.72
CA ALA A 496 -26.50 16.37 23.29
C ALA A 496 -27.84 16.70 22.61
N ALA A 497 -28.12 16.11 21.44
CA ALA A 497 -29.35 16.35 20.69
C ALA A 497 -30.57 15.58 21.23
N ASP A 498 -30.38 14.61 22.12
CA ASP A 498 -31.46 13.78 22.67
C ASP A 498 -31.38 13.68 24.19
N GLU A 499 -32.46 14.05 24.87
CA GLU A 499 -32.58 14.01 26.33
C GLU A 499 -32.50 12.58 26.89
N ILE A 500 -32.65 11.53 26.08
CA ILE A 500 -32.50 10.14 26.53
C ILE A 500 -31.12 9.86 27.15
N TRP A 501 -30.09 10.61 26.77
CA TRP A 501 -28.72 10.41 27.25
C TRP A 501 -28.47 11.11 28.59
N THR A 502 -29.04 12.31 28.77
CA THR A 502 -28.83 13.19 29.93
C THR A 502 -29.93 13.13 30.96
N GLY A 503 -31.08 12.53 30.63
CA GLY A 503 -32.30 12.65 31.41
C GLY A 503 -32.87 14.08 31.42
N GLY A 504 -33.94 14.25 32.18
CA GLY A 504 -34.53 15.55 32.45
C GLY A 504 -33.85 16.30 33.60
N TYR A 505 -34.44 17.42 34.02
CA TYR A 505 -33.91 18.24 35.11
C TYR A 505 -34.12 17.58 36.49
N PRO A 506 -33.08 17.49 37.35
CA PRO A 506 -33.16 16.81 38.64
C PRO A 506 -34.09 17.52 39.61
N THR A 507 -34.85 16.74 40.38
CA THR A 507 -35.84 17.24 41.35
C THR A 507 -35.24 18.07 42.47
N ASN A 508 -33.98 17.80 42.84
CA ASN A 508 -33.23 18.54 43.86
C ASN A 508 -32.51 19.79 43.31
N GLY A 509 -32.59 20.06 42.00
CA GLY A 509 -31.93 21.19 41.35
C GLY A 509 -30.42 21.06 41.20
N VAL A 510 -29.82 19.90 41.50
CA VAL A 510 -28.37 19.67 41.42
C VAL A 510 -28.02 18.48 40.52
N PHE A 511 -28.37 17.24 40.89
CA PHE A 511 -28.12 16.02 40.11
C PHE A 511 -28.99 14.85 40.58
N TRP A 512 -29.23 13.87 39.71
CA TRP A 512 -29.95 12.64 40.04
C TRP A 512 -29.12 11.72 40.96
N VAL A 513 -29.72 11.19 42.02
CA VAL A 513 -29.00 10.42 43.04
C VAL A 513 -29.45 8.97 43.10
N ASP A 514 -30.77 8.75 43.16
CA ASP A 514 -31.31 7.39 43.23
C ASP A 514 -32.05 7.03 41.94
N GLU A 515 -32.48 8.02 41.16
CA GLU A 515 -33.24 7.88 39.94
C GLU A 515 -32.39 7.31 38.80
N CYS A 516 -32.97 6.36 38.04
CA CYS A 516 -32.30 5.70 36.93
C CYS A 516 -32.75 6.27 35.58
N VAL A 517 -32.38 7.52 35.30
CA VAL A 517 -32.83 8.27 34.11
C VAL A 517 -31.71 8.68 33.14
N GLU A 518 -30.45 8.43 33.51
CA GLU A 518 -29.27 8.85 32.75
C GLU A 518 -28.51 7.66 32.15
N TRP A 519 -27.76 7.90 31.06
CA TRP A 519 -26.97 6.87 30.38
C TRP A 519 -26.04 6.07 31.31
N TYR A 520 -25.33 6.71 32.23
CA TYR A 520 -24.38 5.99 33.10
C TYR A 520 -25.08 4.97 34.00
N ARG A 521 -26.38 5.14 34.31
CA ARG A 521 -27.17 4.16 35.06
C ARG A 521 -27.39 2.90 34.23
N VAL A 522 -27.79 3.08 32.97
CA VAL A 522 -27.91 2.00 31.99
C VAL A 522 -26.57 1.27 31.84
N PHE A 523 -25.47 2.00 31.71
CA PHE A 523 -24.14 1.41 31.64
C PHE A 523 -23.74 0.67 32.92
N SER A 524 -24.09 1.20 34.10
CA SER A 524 -23.85 0.51 35.39
C SER A 524 -24.60 -0.82 35.49
N ALA A 525 -25.85 -0.86 35.00
CA ALA A 525 -26.62 -2.10 34.94
C ALA A 525 -26.01 -3.09 33.92
N LEU A 526 -25.58 -2.61 32.75
CA LEU A 526 -24.88 -3.43 31.78
C LEU A 526 -23.58 -3.99 32.38
N GLN A 527 -22.77 -3.14 33.01
CA GLN A 527 -21.53 -3.52 33.68
C GLN A 527 -21.77 -4.58 34.75
N PHE A 528 -22.84 -4.46 35.53
CA PHE A 528 -23.22 -5.49 36.51
C PHE A 528 -23.35 -6.89 35.87
N PHE A 529 -23.95 -7.00 34.69
CA PHE A 529 -24.09 -8.28 33.97
C PHE A 529 -22.83 -8.73 33.22
N ILE A 530 -21.98 -7.79 32.81
CA ILE A 530 -20.68 -8.07 32.20
C ILE A 530 -19.70 -8.60 33.25
N CYS A 531 -19.71 -8.04 34.46
CA CYS A 531 -18.84 -8.46 35.57
C CYS A 531 -19.27 -9.76 36.26
N GLN A 532 -20.40 -10.36 35.85
CA GLN A 532 -20.79 -11.67 36.38
C GLN A 532 -19.79 -12.73 35.89
N PRO A 533 -19.33 -13.62 36.78
CA PRO A 533 -18.44 -14.70 36.38
C PRO A 533 -19.13 -15.60 35.35
N ALA A 534 -18.33 -16.16 34.45
CA ALA A 534 -18.75 -17.24 33.56
C ALA A 534 -19.39 -18.36 34.40
N ARG A 535 -20.52 -18.90 33.92
CA ARG A 535 -21.22 -19.98 34.62
C ARG A 535 -20.65 -21.35 34.25
N ASP A 536 -19.96 -21.43 33.11
CA ASP A 536 -19.35 -22.64 32.59
C ASP A 536 -17.99 -22.31 31.95
N ASP A 537 -17.08 -23.28 31.88
CA ASP A 537 -15.73 -23.10 31.29
C ASP A 537 -15.80 -22.83 29.78
N ASN A 538 -16.94 -23.13 29.15
CA ASN A 538 -17.21 -22.87 27.74
C ASN A 538 -17.84 -21.48 27.47
N ASP A 539 -18.24 -20.73 28.52
CA ASP A 539 -18.76 -19.37 28.35
C ASP A 539 -17.62 -18.42 27.97
N VAL A 540 -17.72 -17.82 26.79
CA VAL A 540 -16.77 -16.79 26.36
C VAL A 540 -17.08 -15.50 27.14
N LEU A 541 -16.06 -14.97 27.82
CA LEU A 541 -16.15 -13.67 28.48
C LEU A 541 -16.45 -12.56 27.46
N VAL A 542 -16.97 -11.44 27.95
CA VAL A 542 -17.30 -10.28 27.11
C VAL A 542 -16.05 -9.62 26.50
N GLU A 543 -14.89 -9.81 27.13
CA GLU A 543 -13.58 -9.27 26.73
C GLU A 543 -12.85 -10.04 25.62
#